data_AF-A0A7N0VBM2-F1
#
_entry.id   AF-A0A7N0VBM2-F1
#
_cell.length_a   1.000
_cell.length_b   1.000
_cell.length_c   1.000
_cell.angle_alpha   90.00
_cell.angle_beta   90.00
_cell.angle_gamma   90.00
#
_symmetry.space_group_name_H-M   'P 1'
#
loop_
_entity.id
_entity.type
_entity.pdbx_description
1 polymer ?
#
loop_
_entity_poly.entity_id
_entity_poly.type
_entity_poly.pdbx_seq_one_letter_code
_entity_poly.pdbx_strand_id
1 'polypeptide(L)'
;MAVTASPSAKIVSPLQLNNVTSSFSGSLGPPFFITSLAVRQRPSAVILSYKSGSGEASTSKRELLESYGLNPIEFLPESSPKSRRRKELQNERITKQLSSEEANLSRTTHKLLQVLGGTARRKKLLSPKGMDVRPMMEVVKGAAFDILQAAGGCPASLRPGRWLDLYSGTGSVGIEAMSRGCSEAHFVEMDPWVVSNVLQPNLEWTGFVEASSIHAIRVEKFLERAEEFIGQSCPFDYVSVTPPYTAVDYGALMDQISKSAVLGENTFVLVEYAIRTDMLDSCGHLVKITDRRFGRTHLAIYGPSWAQKKRN
;
A
#
# COMPACT_ATOMS: atom_id res chain seq x y z
N MET A 1 -7.57 -42.68 -51.43
CA MET A 1 -6.28 -42.06 -51.83
C MET A 1 -5.87 -41.08 -50.74
N ALA A 2 -4.59 -40.81 -50.44
CA ALA A 2 -3.37 -41.61 -50.51
C ALA A 2 -2.25 -40.84 -49.76
N VAL A 3 -1.40 -41.58 -49.03
CA VAL A 3 -0.03 -41.32 -48.49
C VAL A 3 0.70 -40.08 -49.10
N THR A 4 1.40 -39.20 -48.36
CA THR A 4 2.76 -39.31 -47.74
C THR A 4 3.15 -37.95 -47.06
N ALA A 5 4.26 -37.72 -46.35
CA ALA A 5 5.15 -38.45 -45.41
C ALA A 5 6.33 -37.48 -45.02
N SER A 6 6.98 -37.65 -43.86
CA SER A 6 8.07 -36.74 -43.36
C SER A 6 9.50 -37.21 -43.69
N PRO A 7 10.54 -36.35 -43.56
CA PRO A 7 11.58 -36.52 -42.52
C PRO A 7 12.09 -35.18 -41.90
N SER A 8 12.50 -35.05 -40.63
CA SER A 8 13.75 -35.48 -39.93
C SER A 8 15.03 -34.78 -40.43
N ALA A 9 15.82 -34.05 -39.61
CA ALA A 9 16.96 -34.52 -38.76
C ALA A 9 17.82 -33.29 -38.27
N LYS A 10 18.84 -33.27 -37.35
CA LYS A 10 19.34 -34.12 -36.22
C LYS A 10 20.52 -33.42 -35.47
N ILE A 11 20.57 -33.47 -34.11
CA ILE A 11 21.80 -33.43 -33.24
C ILE A 11 22.51 -32.01 -33.24
N VAL A 12 23.49 -31.52 -32.43
CA VAL A 12 24.62 -32.00 -31.56
C VAL A 12 24.88 -31.10 -30.30
N SER A 13 25.84 -31.50 -29.44
CA SER A 13 26.46 -30.83 -28.26
C SER A 13 27.99 -31.20 -28.23
N PRO A 14 28.83 -31.16 -27.14
CA PRO A 14 28.72 -30.66 -25.74
C PRO A 14 30.02 -30.02 -25.09
N LEU A 15 29.91 -29.62 -23.80
CA LEU A 15 30.92 -29.68 -22.69
C LEU A 15 32.18 -28.75 -22.60
N GLN A 16 32.67 -28.67 -21.33
CA GLN A 16 33.98 -28.22 -20.78
C GLN A 16 34.19 -26.73 -20.38
N LEU A 17 35.16 -26.35 -19.52
CA LEU A 17 35.69 -26.81 -18.19
C LEU A 17 36.83 -25.82 -17.77
N ASN A 18 37.33 -25.89 -16.53
CA ASN A 18 38.59 -25.27 -16.00
C ASN A 18 38.64 -23.73 -15.80
N ASN A 19 39.63 -23.16 -15.06
CA ASN A 19 40.13 -23.44 -13.69
C ASN A 19 41.13 -22.34 -13.19
N VAL A 20 41.44 -22.32 -11.88
CA VAL A 20 42.75 -21.95 -11.25
C VAL A 20 43.36 -20.51 -11.35
N THR A 21 43.42 -19.85 -10.17
CA THR A 21 44.44 -18.93 -9.57
C THR A 21 45.27 -17.89 -10.35
N SER A 22 45.44 -16.71 -9.73
CA SER A 22 46.58 -15.76 -9.87
C SER A 22 46.98 -15.15 -8.50
N SER A 23 48.13 -14.45 -8.36
CA SER A 23 48.73 -14.24 -7.01
C SER A 23 49.83 -13.15 -6.81
N PHE A 24 49.96 -12.72 -5.54
CA PHE A 24 51.17 -12.22 -4.80
C PHE A 24 51.80 -10.80 -5.02
N SER A 25 52.66 -10.42 -4.04
CA SER A 25 53.50 -9.18 -3.85
C SER A 25 52.82 -7.95 -3.21
N GLY A 26 53.47 -7.02 -2.47
CA GLY A 26 54.83 -6.91 -1.85
C GLY A 26 55.25 -5.43 -1.62
N SER A 27 56.17 -4.99 -0.71
CA SER A 27 56.78 -5.57 0.51
C SER A 27 57.81 -4.60 1.20
N LEU A 28 57.88 -4.60 2.56
CA LEU A 28 58.99 -4.12 3.47
C LEU A 28 59.23 -2.59 3.74
N GLY A 29 59.99 -2.28 4.83
CA GLY A 29 60.45 -0.94 5.33
C GLY A 29 61.97 -0.94 5.65
N PRO A 30 62.60 -0.34 6.72
CA PRO A 30 62.22 0.71 7.73
C PRO A 30 63.15 1.98 7.61
N PRO A 31 64.15 2.42 8.46
CA PRO A 31 64.35 2.52 9.94
C PRO A 31 64.97 3.86 10.54
N PHE A 32 64.90 4.00 11.88
CA PHE A 32 65.74 4.70 12.93
C PHE A 32 66.73 5.89 12.71
N PHE A 33 66.81 6.82 13.71
CA PHE A 33 68.00 7.08 14.59
C PHE A 33 67.69 7.95 15.86
N ILE A 34 68.69 8.23 16.73
CA ILE A 34 68.58 8.71 18.15
C ILE A 34 69.73 9.69 18.54
N THR A 35 69.53 10.66 19.46
CA THR A 35 70.46 11.31 20.50
C THR A 35 70.06 12.78 20.82
N SER A 36 70.56 13.51 21.86
CA SER A 36 70.76 13.26 23.31
C SER A 36 71.15 14.56 24.09
N LEU A 37 70.86 14.65 25.42
CA LEU A 37 71.49 15.54 26.45
C LEU A 37 71.31 17.10 26.32
N ALA A 38 71.42 17.98 27.36
CA ALA A 38 71.52 17.86 28.83
C ALA A 38 71.11 19.14 29.65
N VAL A 39 70.45 18.92 30.81
CA VAL A 39 70.63 19.55 32.15
C VAL A 39 70.75 21.09 32.37
N ARG A 40 69.81 21.66 33.18
CA ARG A 40 70.07 22.44 34.43
C ARG A 40 68.79 22.60 35.28
N GLN A 41 68.90 23.16 36.50
CA GLN A 41 67.91 23.14 37.62
C GLN A 41 67.88 24.52 38.34
N ARG A 42 66.99 24.93 39.27
CA ARG A 42 65.88 24.40 40.13
C ARG A 42 65.11 25.66 40.72
N PRO A 43 64.13 25.61 41.66
CA PRO A 43 63.25 24.54 42.17
C PRO A 43 61.73 24.92 42.33
N SER A 44 60.92 23.94 42.78
CA SER A 44 59.72 24.08 43.65
C SER A 44 58.49 24.93 43.25
N ALA A 45 57.50 24.26 42.65
CA ALA A 45 56.09 24.38 43.06
C ALA A 45 55.38 23.03 42.85
N VAL A 46 54.73 22.45 43.86
CA VAL A 46 54.02 21.17 43.74
C VAL A 46 52.57 21.42 43.29
N ILE A 47 52.30 21.26 42.00
CA ILE A 47 50.94 21.30 41.45
C ILE A 47 50.47 19.86 41.23
N LEU A 48 49.53 19.40 42.05
CA LEU A 48 49.01 18.04 42.01
C LEU A 48 47.96 17.88 40.90
N SER A 49 48.42 17.66 39.66
CA SER A 49 47.55 17.48 38.50
C SER A 49 46.88 16.10 38.51
N TYR A 50 45.67 16.02 39.07
CA TYR A 50 44.81 14.84 38.93
C TYR A 50 44.23 14.78 37.51
N LYS A 51 44.70 13.82 36.71
CA LYS A 51 43.92 13.32 35.56
C LYS A 51 42.69 12.60 36.10
N SER A 52 41.49 13.11 35.84
CA SER A 52 40.25 12.41 36.16
C SER A 52 40.09 11.18 35.25
N GLY A 53 40.35 9.99 35.79
CA GLY A 53 39.96 8.73 35.16
C GLY A 53 38.44 8.68 34.95
N SER A 54 38.00 8.19 33.80
CA SER A 54 36.58 8.05 33.47
C SER A 54 35.95 6.88 34.21
N GLY A 55 34.94 7.15 35.04
CA GLY A 55 34.19 6.13 35.79
C GLY A 55 33.97 6.51 37.25
N GLU A 56 34.73 5.88 38.13
CA GLU A 56 34.52 5.81 39.59
C GLU A 56 34.47 7.19 40.29
N ALA A 57 35.22 8.18 39.81
CA ALA A 57 35.19 9.54 40.36
C ALA A 57 33.82 10.25 40.24
N SER A 58 32.88 9.71 39.45
CA SER A 58 31.55 10.29 39.25
C SER A 58 30.47 9.75 40.21
N THR A 59 30.65 8.56 40.79
CA THR A 59 29.72 7.98 41.77
C THR A 59 29.99 8.50 43.17
N SER A 60 31.25 8.45 43.64
CA SER A 60 31.61 8.93 44.98
C SER A 60 31.39 10.44 45.18
N LYS A 61 31.46 11.24 44.11
CA LYS A 61 31.07 12.66 44.19
C LYS A 61 29.55 12.84 44.36
N ARG A 62 28.75 11.91 43.84
CA ARG A 62 27.27 11.92 43.93
C ARG A 62 26.82 11.57 45.34
N GLU A 63 27.33 10.45 45.86
CA GLU A 63 27.10 9.96 47.23
C GLU A 63 27.49 11.03 48.27
N LEU A 64 28.61 11.72 48.07
CA LEU A 64 29.06 12.81 48.95
C LEU A 64 28.12 14.03 48.89
N LEU A 65 27.62 14.43 47.72
CA LEU A 65 26.64 15.53 47.60
C LEU A 65 25.31 15.17 48.28
N GLU A 66 24.83 13.94 48.09
CA GLU A 66 23.60 13.43 48.71
C GLU A 66 23.73 13.39 50.24
N SER A 67 24.92 13.07 50.78
CA SER A 67 25.18 13.09 52.23
C SER A 67 25.07 14.48 52.90
N TYR A 68 25.20 15.56 52.12
CA TYR A 68 24.96 16.95 52.56
C TYR A 68 23.56 17.47 52.19
N GLY A 69 22.67 16.62 51.66
CA GLY A 69 21.31 17.00 51.26
C GLY A 69 21.24 17.86 49.99
N LEU A 70 22.32 17.95 49.22
CA LEU A 70 22.39 18.74 47.99
C LEU A 70 21.94 17.91 46.79
N ASN A 71 21.10 18.47 45.92
CA ASN A 71 20.64 17.78 44.72
C ASN A 71 21.80 17.62 43.70
N PRO A 72 22.24 16.40 43.36
CA PRO A 72 23.41 16.22 42.49
C PRO A 72 23.19 16.71 41.06
N ILE A 73 21.95 16.97 40.65
CA ILE A 73 21.61 17.42 39.30
C ILE A 73 22.08 18.87 39.06
N GLU A 74 22.10 19.73 40.09
CA GLU A 74 22.50 21.14 39.96
C GLU A 74 24.02 21.33 39.82
N PHE A 75 24.83 20.36 40.26
CA PHE A 75 26.29 20.48 40.37
C PHE A 75 27.09 19.58 39.40
N LEU A 76 26.42 19.00 38.40
CA LEU A 76 27.04 18.22 37.32
C LEU A 76 27.15 19.06 36.04
N PRO A 77 28.33 19.10 35.38
CA PRO A 77 28.49 19.87 34.13
C PRO A 77 27.55 19.38 33.03
N GLU A 78 26.90 20.31 32.32
CA GLU A 78 26.06 19.95 31.17
C GLU A 78 26.86 19.19 30.10
N SER A 79 26.29 18.09 29.59
CA SER A 79 26.97 17.30 28.56
C SER A 79 27.11 18.10 27.26
N SER A 80 28.29 18.06 26.64
CA SER A 80 28.66 18.91 25.50
C SER A 80 27.64 18.89 24.34
N PRO A 81 27.57 19.93 23.49
CA PRO A 81 26.54 20.02 22.45
C PRO A 81 26.46 18.82 21.48
N LYS A 82 27.59 18.13 21.25
CA LYS A 82 27.63 16.89 20.44
C LYS A 82 27.00 15.69 21.16
N SER A 83 27.02 15.65 22.50
CA SER A 83 26.32 14.66 23.34
C SER A 83 24.81 14.90 23.31
N ARG A 84 24.37 16.14 23.57
CA ARG A 84 22.95 16.54 23.49
C ARG A 84 22.34 16.15 22.13
N ARG A 85 22.92 16.63 21.03
CA ARG A 85 22.42 16.37 19.67
C ARG A 85 22.36 14.88 19.30
N ARG A 86 23.25 14.04 19.84
CA ARG A 86 23.22 12.59 19.60
C ARG A 86 22.14 11.88 20.42
N LYS A 87 21.87 12.34 21.65
CA LYS A 87 20.73 11.85 22.46
C LYS A 87 19.39 12.36 21.91
N GLU A 88 19.31 13.60 21.46
CA GLU A 88 18.14 14.18 20.81
C GLU A 88 17.76 13.39 19.55
N LEU A 89 18.70 13.17 18.62
CA LEU A 89 18.46 12.35 17.42
C LEU A 89 18.12 10.87 17.73
N GLN A 90 18.53 10.34 18.89
CA GLN A 90 18.17 8.99 19.31
C GLN A 90 16.77 8.96 19.96
N ASN A 91 16.44 9.94 20.80
CA ASN A 91 15.11 10.13 21.35
C ASN A 91 14.08 10.44 20.25
N GLU A 92 14.40 11.26 19.25
CA GLU A 92 13.53 11.53 18.09
C GLU A 92 13.27 10.27 17.26
N ARG A 93 14.26 9.37 17.13
CA ARG A 93 14.06 8.07 16.49
C ARG A 93 13.17 7.17 17.33
N ILE A 94 13.39 7.11 18.64
CA ILE A 94 12.59 6.33 19.58
C ILE A 94 11.16 6.86 19.65
N THR A 95 10.92 8.18 19.71
CA THR A 95 9.57 8.75 19.68
C THR A 95 8.92 8.63 18.31
N LYS A 96 9.67 8.65 17.20
CA LYS A 96 9.10 8.26 15.90
C LYS A 96 8.68 6.80 15.88
N GLN A 97 9.53 5.88 16.34
CA GLN A 97 9.20 4.45 16.41
C GLN A 97 7.97 4.22 17.31
N LEU A 98 7.98 4.73 18.54
CA LEU A 98 6.83 4.69 19.45
C LEU A 98 5.57 5.30 18.81
N SER A 99 5.64 6.49 18.21
CA SER A 99 4.48 7.09 17.53
C SER A 99 3.94 6.25 16.35
N SER A 100 4.80 5.48 15.68
CA SER A 100 4.42 4.55 14.61
C SER A 100 3.92 3.19 15.12
N GLU A 101 4.28 2.80 16.35
CA GLU A 101 3.81 1.58 17.01
C GLU A 101 2.49 1.83 17.76
N GLU A 102 2.36 2.95 18.48
CA GLU A 102 1.13 3.42 19.12
C GLU A 102 0.01 3.65 18.10
N ALA A 103 0.31 4.23 16.93
CA ALA A 103 -0.63 4.38 15.82
C ALA A 103 -1.14 3.04 15.25
N ASN A 104 -0.44 1.93 15.53
CA ASN A 104 -0.74 0.59 15.01
C ASN A 104 -1.61 -0.26 15.97
N LEU A 105 -1.79 0.18 17.22
CA LEU A 105 -2.24 -0.68 18.33
C LEU A 105 -3.76 -0.73 18.61
N SER A 106 -4.63 -0.17 17.75
CA SER A 106 -6.09 -0.14 18.01
C SER A 106 -6.99 -0.43 16.80
N ARG A 107 -6.43 -0.74 15.62
CA ARG A 107 -7.23 -1.12 14.44
C ARG A 107 -7.75 -2.56 14.60
N THR A 108 -9.08 -2.71 14.63
CA THR A 108 -9.77 -4.00 14.81
C THR A 108 -10.81 -4.23 13.72
N THR A 109 -11.27 -5.47 13.53
CA THR A 109 -12.22 -5.85 12.48
C THR A 109 -13.57 -6.29 13.03
N HIS A 110 -14.61 -6.22 12.20
CA HIS A 110 -15.96 -6.72 12.50
C HIS A 110 -16.58 -7.37 11.25
N LYS A 111 -17.64 -8.17 11.40
CA LYS A 111 -18.30 -8.91 10.30
C LYS A 111 -19.75 -8.49 10.06
N LEU A 112 -19.96 -7.22 9.69
CA LEU A 112 -21.30 -6.67 9.40
C LEU A 112 -21.70 -6.83 7.91
N LEU A 113 -20.74 -6.76 6.98
CA LEU A 113 -20.98 -6.86 5.54
C LEU A 113 -21.19 -8.31 5.08
N GLN A 114 -21.85 -8.49 3.92
CA GLN A 114 -22.03 -9.79 3.29
C GLN A 114 -22.07 -9.74 1.75
N VAL A 115 -21.91 -10.91 1.13
CA VAL A 115 -22.19 -11.15 -0.30
C VAL A 115 -23.68 -11.43 -0.49
N LEU A 116 -24.34 -10.74 -1.41
CA LEU A 116 -25.80 -10.72 -1.57
C LEU A 116 -26.31 -11.77 -2.56
N GLY A 117 -25.63 -11.91 -3.70
CA GLY A 117 -25.92 -12.84 -4.79
C GLY A 117 -24.74 -13.72 -5.19
N GLY A 118 -24.96 -14.63 -6.14
CA GLY A 118 -23.88 -15.43 -6.74
C GLY A 118 -23.36 -16.62 -5.94
N THR A 119 -22.18 -17.11 -6.30
CA THR A 119 -21.54 -18.33 -5.76
C THR A 119 -21.08 -18.20 -4.30
N ALA A 120 -20.58 -17.02 -3.90
CA ALA A 120 -20.13 -16.71 -2.54
C ALA A 120 -21.26 -16.15 -1.63
N ARG A 121 -22.52 -16.20 -2.09
CA ARG A 121 -23.69 -15.63 -1.41
C ARG A 121 -23.79 -15.99 0.08
N ARG A 122 -24.23 -15.03 0.90
CA ARG A 122 -24.33 -15.10 2.38
C ARG A 122 -23.01 -15.25 3.13
N LYS A 123 -21.84 -15.39 2.48
CA LYS A 123 -20.55 -15.26 3.18
C LYS A 123 -20.47 -13.86 3.80
N LYS A 124 -20.21 -13.81 5.12
CA LYS A 124 -19.92 -12.56 5.84
C LYS A 124 -18.50 -12.11 5.55
N LEU A 125 -18.32 -10.81 5.35
CA LEU A 125 -17.02 -10.18 5.07
C LEU A 125 -16.54 -9.39 6.30
N LEU A 126 -15.22 -9.38 6.50
CA LEU A 126 -14.53 -8.49 7.44
C LEU A 126 -14.61 -7.04 6.96
N SER A 127 -14.63 -6.12 7.91
CA SER A 127 -14.61 -4.67 7.70
C SER A 127 -13.85 -3.98 8.85
N PRO A 128 -13.09 -2.89 8.59
CA PRO A 128 -12.45 -2.09 9.63
C PRO A 128 -13.47 -1.53 10.64
N LYS A 129 -13.20 -1.67 11.94
CA LYS A 129 -13.98 -1.06 13.02
C LYS A 129 -13.49 0.37 13.27
N GLY A 130 -14.41 1.32 13.40
CA GLY A 130 -14.10 2.69 13.84
C GLY A 130 -13.51 3.62 12.76
N MET A 131 -13.45 3.21 11.49
CA MET A 131 -13.23 4.16 10.40
C MET A 131 -14.53 4.91 10.11
N ASP A 132 -14.44 6.23 9.92
CA ASP A 132 -15.58 7.10 9.55
C ASP A 132 -16.00 6.96 8.07
N VAL A 133 -15.39 6.00 7.35
CA VAL A 133 -15.73 5.64 5.98
C VAL A 133 -16.88 4.64 6.00
N ARG A 134 -18.07 5.11 5.63
CA ARG A 134 -19.26 4.27 5.47
C ARG A 134 -19.10 3.35 4.26
N PRO A 135 -19.25 2.01 4.40
CA PRO A 135 -19.25 1.11 3.25
C PRO A 135 -20.54 1.25 2.42
N MET A 136 -20.47 0.92 1.12
CA MET A 136 -21.63 0.85 0.23
C MET A 136 -22.76 0.04 0.87
N MET A 137 -23.96 0.63 0.95
CA MET A 137 -25.13 -0.03 1.54
C MET A 137 -25.52 -1.28 0.75
N GLU A 138 -25.97 -2.35 1.42
CA GLU A 138 -26.41 -3.58 0.74
C GLU A 138 -27.52 -3.33 -0.30
N VAL A 139 -28.43 -2.37 -0.04
CA VAL A 139 -29.48 -1.97 -1.00
C VAL A 139 -28.91 -1.25 -2.23
N VAL A 140 -27.88 -0.43 -2.06
CA VAL A 140 -27.17 0.26 -3.15
C VAL A 140 -26.39 -0.76 -3.97
N LYS A 141 -25.65 -1.66 -3.30
CA LYS A 141 -24.89 -2.74 -3.95
C LYS A 141 -25.81 -3.68 -4.73
N GLY A 142 -26.93 -4.11 -4.14
CA GLY A 142 -27.93 -4.92 -4.84
C GLY A 142 -28.43 -4.23 -6.11
N ALA A 143 -28.94 -3.00 -5.98
CA ALA A 143 -29.45 -2.24 -7.12
C ALA A 143 -28.38 -1.98 -8.20
N ALA A 144 -27.11 -1.76 -7.81
CA ALA A 144 -25.99 -1.62 -8.74
C ALA A 144 -25.85 -2.85 -9.66
N PHE A 145 -25.70 -4.03 -9.05
CA PHE A 145 -25.51 -5.26 -9.81
C PHE A 145 -26.76 -5.67 -10.59
N ASP A 146 -27.95 -5.47 -10.04
CA ASP A 146 -29.20 -5.80 -10.74
C ASP A 146 -29.38 -4.91 -12.00
N ILE A 147 -28.92 -3.65 -11.97
CA ILE A 147 -28.91 -2.76 -13.15
C ILE A 147 -27.80 -3.16 -14.13
N LEU A 148 -26.60 -3.51 -13.67
CA LEU A 148 -25.50 -3.98 -14.53
C LEU A 148 -25.86 -5.29 -15.26
N GLN A 149 -26.52 -6.23 -14.57
CA GLN A 149 -27.02 -7.49 -15.15
C GLN A 149 -28.10 -7.21 -16.20
N ALA A 150 -29.04 -6.29 -15.92
CA ALA A 150 -30.06 -5.89 -16.88
C ALA A 150 -29.51 -5.10 -18.09
N ALA A 151 -28.46 -4.30 -17.91
CA ALA A 151 -27.80 -3.55 -18.99
C ALA A 151 -26.88 -4.45 -19.84
N GLY A 152 -26.19 -5.41 -19.21
CA GLY A 152 -25.42 -6.45 -19.88
C GLY A 152 -26.26 -7.53 -20.59
N GLY A 153 -27.60 -7.45 -20.50
CA GLY A 153 -28.52 -8.37 -21.18
C GLY A 153 -28.63 -9.77 -20.58
N CYS A 154 -28.07 -10.01 -19.39
CA CYS A 154 -28.14 -11.29 -18.69
C CYS A 154 -28.66 -11.09 -17.25
N PRO A 155 -29.97 -11.28 -16.99
CA PRO A 155 -30.54 -11.06 -15.67
C PRO A 155 -30.03 -12.01 -14.57
N ALA A 156 -29.41 -13.14 -14.94
CA ALA A 156 -29.00 -14.19 -14.00
C ALA A 156 -27.54 -14.05 -13.51
N SER A 157 -26.66 -13.44 -14.31
CA SER A 157 -25.21 -13.39 -14.09
C SER A 157 -24.63 -12.13 -14.72
N LEU A 158 -23.54 -11.59 -14.18
CA LEU A 158 -22.69 -10.71 -14.96
C LEU A 158 -22.09 -11.48 -16.14
N ARG A 159 -21.56 -10.74 -17.12
CA ARG A 159 -20.74 -11.34 -18.16
C ARG A 159 -19.38 -11.75 -17.55
N PRO A 160 -18.80 -12.90 -17.96
CA PRO A 160 -17.37 -13.15 -17.80
C PRO A 160 -16.56 -11.98 -18.34
N GLY A 161 -15.46 -11.64 -17.68
CA GLY A 161 -14.72 -10.40 -17.92
C GLY A 161 -13.91 -9.94 -16.71
N ARG A 162 -13.32 -8.75 -16.82
CA ARG A 162 -12.40 -8.14 -15.83
C ARG A 162 -13.09 -7.05 -15.02
N TRP A 163 -12.97 -7.10 -13.69
CA TRP A 163 -13.43 -6.03 -12.79
C TRP A 163 -12.25 -5.20 -12.25
N LEU A 164 -12.42 -3.90 -12.11
CA LEU A 164 -11.50 -2.99 -11.42
C LEU A 164 -12.21 -2.27 -10.27
N ASP A 165 -11.82 -2.55 -9.03
CA ASP A 165 -12.43 -1.99 -7.82
C ASP A 165 -11.53 -0.86 -7.27
N LEU A 166 -11.84 0.39 -7.62
CA LEU A 166 -11.12 1.58 -7.17
C LEU A 166 -11.65 2.05 -5.81
N TYR A 167 -10.73 2.23 -4.86
CA TYR A 167 -11.03 2.43 -3.43
C TYR A 167 -11.74 1.21 -2.82
N SER A 168 -11.23 0.02 -3.16
CA SER A 168 -11.84 -1.28 -2.85
C SER A 168 -12.05 -1.57 -1.37
N GLY A 169 -11.14 -1.12 -0.49
CA GLY A 169 -11.21 -1.29 0.96
C GLY A 169 -11.43 -2.74 1.40
N THR A 170 -12.69 -3.09 1.67
CA THR A 170 -13.07 -4.45 2.10
C THR A 170 -13.15 -5.47 0.96
N GLY A 171 -13.09 -5.02 -0.30
CA GLY A 171 -13.36 -5.82 -1.49
C GLY A 171 -14.84 -6.12 -1.73
N SER A 172 -15.77 -5.55 -0.93
CA SER A 172 -17.21 -5.90 -0.92
C SER A 172 -17.92 -5.73 -2.28
N VAL A 173 -17.39 -4.91 -3.19
CA VAL A 173 -17.95 -4.71 -4.54
C VAL A 173 -17.32 -5.70 -5.53
N GLY A 174 -16.00 -5.75 -5.69
CA GLY A 174 -15.35 -6.73 -6.58
C GLY A 174 -15.65 -8.20 -6.21
N ILE A 175 -15.73 -8.53 -4.92
CA ILE A 175 -16.15 -9.86 -4.44
C ILE A 175 -17.60 -10.18 -4.83
N GLU A 176 -18.50 -9.20 -4.81
CA GLU A 176 -19.89 -9.38 -5.27
C GLU A 176 -19.93 -9.59 -6.79
N ALA A 177 -19.07 -8.92 -7.56
CA ALA A 177 -18.93 -9.12 -9.00
C ALA A 177 -18.43 -10.53 -9.35
N MET A 178 -17.34 -10.98 -8.72
CA MET A 178 -16.81 -12.34 -8.91
C MET A 178 -17.83 -13.40 -8.51
N SER A 179 -18.51 -13.20 -7.37
CA SER A 179 -19.63 -14.05 -6.95
C SER A 179 -20.72 -14.13 -8.02
N ARG A 180 -21.06 -13.01 -8.66
CA ARG A 180 -22.05 -12.91 -9.75
C ARG A 180 -21.50 -13.26 -11.15
N GLY A 181 -20.33 -13.90 -11.26
CA GLY A 181 -19.83 -14.48 -12.51
C GLY A 181 -18.78 -13.66 -13.28
N CYS A 182 -18.25 -12.58 -12.69
CA CYS A 182 -17.06 -11.92 -13.22
C CYS A 182 -15.82 -12.83 -13.08
N SER A 183 -14.88 -12.77 -14.01
CA SER A 183 -13.81 -13.78 -14.14
C SER A 183 -12.56 -13.46 -13.35
N GLU A 184 -12.19 -12.18 -13.25
CA GLU A 184 -11.07 -11.69 -12.46
C GLU A 184 -11.40 -10.33 -11.85
N ALA A 185 -10.73 -9.97 -10.75
CA ALA A 185 -10.85 -8.63 -10.16
C ALA A 185 -9.50 -8.03 -9.75
N HIS A 186 -9.24 -6.80 -10.20
CA HIS A 186 -8.17 -5.95 -9.73
C HIS A 186 -8.70 -5.05 -8.61
N PHE A 187 -8.13 -5.14 -7.41
CA PHE A 187 -8.52 -4.35 -6.25
C PHE A 187 -7.46 -3.29 -5.97
N VAL A 188 -7.82 -2.01 -5.98
CA VAL A 188 -6.90 -0.91 -5.66
C VAL A 188 -7.21 -0.38 -4.26
N GLU A 189 -6.22 -0.40 -3.37
CA GLU A 189 -6.31 0.08 -1.99
C GLU A 189 -4.95 0.63 -1.55
N MET A 190 -4.93 1.74 -0.81
CA MET A 190 -3.70 2.41 -0.39
C MET A 190 -3.29 2.10 1.06
N ASP A 191 -4.20 1.64 1.91
CA ASP A 191 -3.90 1.32 3.32
C ASP A 191 -3.42 -0.15 3.47
N PRO A 192 -2.14 -0.40 3.80
CA PRO A 192 -1.59 -1.76 3.83
C PRO A 192 -2.25 -2.65 4.88
N TRP A 193 -2.74 -2.09 5.99
CA TRP A 193 -3.43 -2.85 7.03
C TRP A 193 -4.82 -3.30 6.54
N VAL A 194 -5.51 -2.47 5.75
CA VAL A 194 -6.77 -2.88 5.13
C VAL A 194 -6.52 -4.00 4.11
N VAL A 195 -5.42 -3.92 3.34
CA VAL A 195 -4.98 -5.01 2.45
C VAL A 195 -4.74 -6.31 3.22
N SER A 196 -3.85 -6.32 4.21
CA SER A 196 -3.41 -7.55 4.90
C SER A 196 -4.42 -8.11 5.90
N ASN A 197 -5.20 -7.27 6.58
CA ASN A 197 -6.07 -7.69 7.70
C ASN A 197 -7.55 -7.73 7.34
N VAL A 198 -7.94 -7.28 6.13
CA VAL A 198 -9.35 -7.28 5.67
C VAL A 198 -9.51 -7.83 4.26
N LEU A 199 -8.88 -7.21 3.25
CA LEU A 199 -9.10 -7.55 1.84
C LEU A 199 -8.61 -8.95 1.50
N GLN A 200 -7.34 -9.26 1.76
CA GLN A 200 -6.78 -10.59 1.50
C GLN A 200 -7.53 -11.69 2.28
N PRO A 201 -7.78 -11.58 3.60
CA PRO A 201 -8.60 -12.55 4.33
C PRO A 201 -10.04 -12.69 3.81
N ASN A 202 -10.64 -11.64 3.23
CA ASN A 202 -11.95 -11.72 2.57
C ASN A 202 -11.88 -12.52 1.27
N LEU A 203 -10.81 -12.38 0.48
CA LEU A 203 -10.59 -13.15 -0.76
C LEU A 203 -10.29 -14.63 -0.48
N GLU A 204 -9.50 -14.91 0.55
CA GLU A 204 -9.24 -16.26 1.07
C GLU A 204 -10.54 -16.92 1.54
N TRP A 205 -11.32 -16.24 2.38
CA TRP A 205 -12.60 -16.73 2.89
C TRP A 205 -13.66 -16.92 1.79
N THR A 206 -13.66 -16.08 0.75
CA THR A 206 -14.62 -16.20 -0.36
C THR A 206 -14.20 -17.25 -1.39
N GLY A 207 -12.90 -17.51 -1.55
CA GLY A 207 -12.34 -18.49 -2.49
C GLY A 207 -11.92 -17.86 -3.83
N PHE A 208 -11.55 -16.58 -3.83
CA PHE A 208 -11.30 -15.79 -5.04
C PHE A 208 -9.84 -15.35 -5.24
N VAL A 209 -8.92 -15.77 -4.36
CA VAL A 209 -7.51 -15.33 -4.36
C VAL A 209 -6.82 -15.51 -5.71
N GLU A 210 -6.95 -16.68 -6.34
CA GLU A 210 -6.27 -17.01 -7.61
C GLU A 210 -6.73 -16.16 -8.80
N ALA A 211 -7.93 -15.58 -8.71
CA ALA A 211 -8.53 -14.69 -9.72
C ALA A 211 -8.53 -13.22 -9.28
N SER A 212 -7.69 -12.86 -8.30
CA SER A 212 -7.63 -11.52 -7.71
C SER A 212 -6.23 -10.93 -7.75
N SER A 213 -6.11 -9.67 -8.20
CA SER A 213 -4.87 -8.89 -8.13
C SER A 213 -5.04 -7.71 -7.20
N ILE A 214 -4.27 -7.63 -6.10
CA ILE A 214 -4.30 -6.50 -5.17
C ILE A 214 -3.18 -5.51 -5.50
N HIS A 215 -3.55 -4.24 -5.72
CA HIS A 215 -2.65 -3.14 -6.02
C HIS A 215 -2.60 -2.22 -4.80
N ALA A 216 -1.58 -2.42 -3.96
CA ALA A 216 -1.36 -1.72 -2.69
C ALA A 216 -0.86 -0.26 -2.88
N ILE A 217 -1.58 0.53 -3.68
CA ILE A 217 -1.22 1.91 -4.07
C ILE A 217 -2.44 2.83 -4.11
N ARG A 218 -2.17 4.13 -4.15
CA ARG A 218 -3.18 5.17 -4.38
C ARG A 218 -3.81 5.05 -5.78
N VAL A 219 -5.14 5.23 -5.84
CA VAL A 219 -5.92 5.17 -7.10
C VAL A 219 -5.43 6.15 -8.15
N GLU A 220 -5.06 7.38 -7.77
CA GLU A 220 -4.58 8.38 -8.72
C GLU A 220 -3.28 7.90 -9.40
N LYS A 221 -2.40 7.23 -8.64
CA LYS A 221 -1.15 6.64 -9.14
C LYS A 221 -1.34 5.32 -9.89
N PHE A 222 -2.42 4.59 -9.62
CA PHE A 222 -2.81 3.43 -10.41
C PHE A 222 -3.28 3.89 -11.80
N LEU A 223 -4.11 4.92 -11.87
CA LEU A 223 -4.64 5.47 -13.12
C LEU A 223 -3.57 6.17 -13.97
N GLU A 224 -2.61 6.87 -13.34
CA GLU A 224 -1.40 7.41 -13.99
C GLU A 224 -0.57 6.33 -14.71
N ARG A 225 -0.54 5.12 -14.15
CA ARG A 225 0.30 3.99 -14.60
C ARG A 225 -0.55 2.81 -15.12
N ALA A 226 -1.78 3.09 -15.55
CA ALA A 226 -2.75 2.05 -15.93
C ALA A 226 -2.22 1.12 -17.03
N GLU A 227 -1.47 1.68 -18.00
CA GLU A 227 -0.84 0.92 -19.08
C GLU A 227 0.17 -0.13 -18.55
N GLU A 228 0.89 0.16 -17.45
CA GLU A 228 1.79 -0.82 -16.82
C GLU A 228 1.04 -1.95 -16.11
N PHE A 229 -0.11 -1.64 -15.49
CA PHE A 229 -0.94 -2.61 -14.75
C PHE A 229 -1.91 -3.41 -15.62
N ILE A 230 -2.20 -2.93 -16.83
CA ILE A 230 -2.98 -3.61 -17.86
C ILE A 230 -2.06 -4.42 -18.78
N GLY A 231 -0.88 -3.87 -19.13
CA GLY A 231 0.09 -4.52 -20.00
C GLY A 231 -0.48 -4.78 -21.40
N GLN A 232 -0.53 -6.05 -21.79
CA GLN A 232 -1.11 -6.49 -23.08
C GLN A 232 -2.59 -6.92 -22.97
N SER A 233 -3.18 -6.86 -21.78
CA SER A 233 -4.58 -7.24 -21.57
C SER A 233 -5.55 -6.20 -22.13
N CYS A 234 -6.77 -6.62 -22.44
CA CYS A 234 -7.85 -5.69 -22.78
C CYS A 234 -8.18 -4.74 -21.61
N PRO A 235 -8.79 -3.56 -21.88
CA PRO A 235 -9.41 -2.72 -20.85
C PRO A 235 -10.42 -3.49 -19.98
N PHE A 236 -10.80 -2.93 -18.84
CA PHE A 236 -11.69 -3.61 -17.90
C PHE A 236 -13.15 -3.57 -18.41
N ASP A 237 -13.86 -4.70 -18.34
CA ASP A 237 -15.29 -4.76 -18.67
C ASP A 237 -16.14 -3.97 -17.65
N TYR A 238 -15.67 -3.90 -16.41
CA TYR A 238 -16.35 -3.23 -15.31
C TYR A 238 -15.36 -2.47 -14.42
N VAL A 239 -15.73 -1.25 -14.00
CA VAL A 239 -14.99 -0.44 -13.03
C VAL A 239 -15.94 0.03 -11.92
N SER A 240 -15.64 -0.24 -10.65
CA SER A 240 -16.29 0.43 -9.51
C SER A 240 -15.43 1.57 -8.96
N VAL A 241 -16.10 2.64 -8.58
CA VAL A 241 -15.54 3.88 -8.08
C VAL A 241 -16.28 4.26 -6.80
N THR A 242 -15.78 3.82 -5.65
CA THR A 242 -16.43 4.00 -4.34
C THR A 242 -15.55 4.78 -3.35
N PRO A 243 -15.08 6.00 -3.69
CA PRO A 243 -14.22 6.78 -2.81
C PRO A 243 -14.94 7.22 -1.54
N PRO A 244 -14.23 7.38 -0.41
CA PRO A 244 -14.76 8.06 0.77
C PRO A 244 -15.13 9.51 0.41
N TYR A 245 -16.43 9.84 0.53
CA TYR A 245 -17.06 11.02 -0.11
C TYR A 245 -16.42 12.38 0.19
N THR A 246 -15.63 12.50 1.25
CA THR A 246 -14.98 13.74 1.73
C THR A 246 -13.52 13.89 1.30
N ALA A 247 -12.92 12.88 0.66
CA ALA A 247 -11.48 12.80 0.44
C ALA A 247 -11.02 12.97 -1.02
N VAL A 248 -11.95 13.09 -1.98
CA VAL A 248 -11.64 13.06 -3.41
C VAL A 248 -12.46 14.08 -4.20
N ASP A 249 -11.82 14.76 -5.14
CA ASP A 249 -12.47 15.55 -6.19
C ASP A 249 -12.98 14.62 -7.28
N TYR A 250 -14.31 14.50 -7.38
CA TYR A 250 -14.96 13.66 -8.38
C TYR A 250 -14.78 14.17 -9.82
N GLY A 251 -14.63 15.48 -10.03
CA GLY A 251 -14.37 16.05 -11.35
C GLY A 251 -13.00 15.62 -11.85
N ALA A 252 -11.96 15.81 -11.02
CA ALA A 252 -10.60 15.38 -11.34
C ALA A 252 -10.48 13.86 -11.48
N LEU A 253 -11.10 13.07 -10.59
CA LEU A 253 -11.08 11.61 -10.67
C LEU A 253 -11.78 11.08 -11.94
N MET A 254 -12.96 11.60 -12.28
CA MET A 254 -13.70 11.15 -13.46
C MET A 254 -13.03 11.60 -14.76
N ASP A 255 -12.40 12.77 -14.78
CA ASP A 255 -11.55 13.22 -15.89
C ASP A 255 -10.35 12.28 -16.08
N GLN A 256 -9.65 11.90 -14.99
CA GLN A 256 -8.54 10.95 -15.04
C GLN A 256 -8.98 9.56 -15.52
N ILE A 257 -10.09 9.03 -15.00
CA ILE A 257 -10.66 7.74 -15.44
C ILE A 257 -11.05 7.81 -16.92
N SER A 258 -11.64 8.93 -17.38
CA SER A 258 -12.09 9.10 -18.77
C SER A 258 -10.97 9.07 -19.83
N LYS A 259 -9.73 9.35 -19.39
CA LYS A 259 -8.51 9.40 -20.22
C LYS A 259 -7.61 8.19 -20.06
N SER A 260 -7.92 7.31 -19.11
CA SER A 260 -7.05 6.18 -18.73
C SER A 260 -7.41 4.92 -19.52
N ALA A 261 -6.39 4.13 -19.87
CA ALA A 261 -6.51 2.86 -20.61
C ALA A 261 -7.36 1.79 -19.90
N VAL A 262 -7.82 2.03 -18.66
CA VAL A 262 -8.78 1.16 -17.95
C VAL A 262 -10.13 1.06 -18.66
N LEU A 263 -10.52 2.07 -19.46
CA LEU A 263 -11.79 2.09 -20.19
C LEU A 263 -11.65 1.63 -21.65
N GLY A 264 -12.55 0.74 -22.07
CA GLY A 264 -12.85 0.45 -23.47
C GLY A 264 -14.28 0.86 -23.82
N GLU A 265 -14.64 0.78 -25.11
CA GLU A 265 -15.95 1.20 -25.63
C GLU A 265 -17.15 0.46 -24.99
N ASN A 266 -16.92 -0.74 -24.47
CA ASN A 266 -17.95 -1.62 -23.88
C ASN A 266 -17.90 -1.69 -22.33
N THR A 267 -16.99 -0.93 -21.69
CA THR A 267 -16.84 -0.91 -20.23
C THR A 267 -18.08 -0.32 -19.54
N PHE A 268 -18.43 -0.84 -18.38
CA PHE A 268 -19.40 -0.22 -17.46
C PHE A 268 -18.68 0.41 -16.26
N VAL A 269 -18.98 1.66 -15.93
CA VAL A 269 -18.40 2.36 -14.77
C VAL A 269 -19.49 2.66 -13.75
N LEU A 270 -19.35 2.08 -12.56
CA LEU A 270 -20.23 2.24 -11.40
C LEU A 270 -19.62 3.27 -10.44
N VAL A 271 -20.31 4.39 -10.21
CA VAL A 271 -19.81 5.47 -9.33
C VAL A 271 -20.76 5.72 -8.16
N GLU A 272 -20.24 5.69 -6.94
CA GLU A 272 -20.95 6.08 -5.72
C GLU A 272 -20.50 7.47 -5.23
N TYR A 273 -21.46 8.39 -5.04
CA TYR A 273 -21.19 9.78 -4.68
C TYR A 273 -22.23 10.38 -3.73
N ALA A 274 -21.92 11.57 -3.19
CA ALA A 274 -22.80 12.29 -2.29
C ALA A 274 -23.83 13.15 -3.04
N ILE A 275 -24.96 13.46 -2.38
CA ILE A 275 -26.07 14.25 -2.93
C ILE A 275 -25.72 15.67 -3.44
N ARG A 276 -24.50 16.17 -3.22
CA ARG A 276 -24.05 17.52 -3.61
C ARG A 276 -22.93 17.54 -4.65
N THR A 277 -22.65 16.40 -5.29
CA THR A 277 -21.66 16.32 -6.38
C THR A 277 -22.39 16.30 -7.72
N ASP A 278 -22.14 17.32 -8.54
CA ASP A 278 -22.59 17.32 -9.94
C ASP A 278 -21.70 16.38 -10.76
N MET A 279 -22.31 15.46 -11.49
CA MET A 279 -21.62 14.41 -12.25
C MET A 279 -21.92 14.54 -13.74
N LEU A 280 -20.87 14.54 -14.57
CA LEU A 280 -20.95 14.63 -16.04
C LEU A 280 -21.88 13.57 -16.64
N ASP A 281 -22.49 13.86 -17.79
CA ASP A 281 -23.39 12.92 -18.50
C ASP A 281 -22.65 11.85 -19.34
N SER A 282 -21.33 11.95 -19.44
CA SER A 282 -20.46 10.96 -20.05
C SER A 282 -19.19 10.73 -19.23
N CYS A 283 -18.52 9.61 -19.49
CA CYS A 283 -17.19 9.28 -18.99
C CYS A 283 -16.38 8.68 -20.14
N GLY A 284 -15.55 9.51 -20.79
CA GLY A 284 -14.87 9.14 -22.04
C GLY A 284 -15.90 8.84 -23.13
N HIS A 285 -15.80 7.66 -23.74
CA HIS A 285 -16.76 7.16 -24.75
C HIS A 285 -18.08 6.64 -24.17
N LEU A 286 -18.21 6.56 -22.84
CA LEU A 286 -19.36 5.97 -22.15
C LEU A 286 -20.42 7.01 -21.81
N VAL A 287 -21.70 6.66 -21.94
CA VAL A 287 -22.84 7.53 -21.61
C VAL A 287 -23.45 7.15 -20.26
N LYS A 288 -24.03 8.12 -19.54
CA LYS A 288 -24.80 7.88 -18.32
C LYS A 288 -26.06 7.06 -18.66
N ILE A 289 -26.11 5.82 -18.17
CA ILE A 289 -27.23 4.88 -18.34
C ILE A 289 -28.26 5.08 -17.22
N THR A 290 -27.79 5.35 -16.00
CA THR A 290 -28.66 5.66 -14.86
C THR A 290 -27.95 6.58 -13.88
N ASP A 291 -28.75 7.37 -13.16
CA ASP A 291 -28.39 8.06 -11.92
C ASP A 291 -29.58 7.83 -10.98
N ARG A 292 -29.31 7.35 -9.76
CA ARG A 292 -30.32 6.95 -8.78
C ARG A 292 -29.94 7.38 -7.37
N ARG A 293 -30.91 7.99 -6.67
CA ARG A 293 -30.76 8.45 -5.29
C ARG A 293 -31.19 7.40 -4.27
N PHE A 294 -30.26 7.08 -3.38
CA PHE A 294 -30.45 6.22 -2.22
C PHE A 294 -30.24 7.04 -0.93
N GLY A 295 -31.24 7.84 -0.58
CA GLY A 295 -31.25 8.69 0.61
C GLY A 295 -30.29 9.89 0.53
N ARG A 296 -29.04 9.69 0.97
CA ARG A 296 -27.93 10.67 0.95
C ARG A 296 -26.89 10.39 -0.15
N THR A 297 -26.93 9.18 -0.71
CA THR A 297 -26.00 8.66 -1.70
C THR A 297 -26.65 8.70 -3.09
N HIS A 298 -25.88 9.02 -4.13
CA HIS A 298 -26.22 8.78 -5.52
C HIS A 298 -25.39 7.63 -6.07
N LEU A 299 -25.98 6.92 -7.04
CA LEU A 299 -25.36 5.83 -7.77
C LEU A 299 -25.53 6.09 -9.26
N ALA A 300 -24.44 6.44 -9.94
CA ALA A 300 -24.41 6.54 -11.39
C ALA A 300 -23.85 5.25 -12.00
N ILE A 301 -24.38 4.86 -13.15
CA ILE A 301 -23.78 3.85 -14.01
C ILE A 301 -23.60 4.47 -15.39
N TYR A 302 -22.36 4.49 -15.85
CA TYR A 302 -21.98 4.79 -17.22
C TYR A 302 -21.75 3.47 -17.97
N GLY A 303 -21.93 3.48 -19.28
CA GLY A 303 -21.57 2.35 -20.12
C GLY A 303 -21.74 2.63 -21.61
N PRO A 304 -21.60 1.60 -22.46
CA PRO A 304 -21.76 1.75 -23.91
C PRO A 304 -23.12 2.34 -24.29
N SER A 305 -23.13 3.11 -25.38
CA SER A 305 -24.35 3.73 -25.93
C SER A 305 -25.46 2.72 -26.26
N TRP A 306 -25.11 1.51 -26.68
CA TRP A 306 -26.08 0.42 -26.94
C TRP A 306 -26.80 -0.08 -25.67
N ALA A 307 -26.23 0.13 -24.49
CA ALA A 307 -26.82 -0.27 -23.21
C ALA A 307 -27.74 0.82 -22.60
N GLN A 308 -27.75 2.02 -23.16
CA GLN A 308 -28.68 3.08 -22.75
C GLN A 308 -30.10 2.74 -23.23
N LYS A 309 -30.98 2.37 -22.30
CA LYS A 309 -32.40 2.14 -22.62
C LYS A 309 -33.01 3.45 -23.12
N LYS A 310 -33.56 3.43 -24.34
CA LYS A 310 -34.41 4.51 -24.84
C LYS A 310 -35.55 4.76 -23.86
N ARG A 311 -35.67 6.00 -23.39
CA ARG A 311 -36.86 6.49 -22.69
C ARG A 311 -37.94 6.73 -23.75
N ASN A 312 -38.75 5.69 -23.98
CA ASN A 312 -40.09 5.83 -24.53
C ASN A 312 -41.07 6.19 -23.41
#